data_AF-W9DQQ4-F1
#
_entry.id   AF-W9DQQ4-F1
#
_cell.length_a   1.000
_cell.length_b   1.000
_cell.length_c   1.000
_cell.angle_alpha   90.00
_cell.angle_beta   90.00
_cell.angle_gamma   90.00
#
_symmetry.space_group_name_H-M   'P 1'
#
loop_
_entity.id
_entity.type
_entity.pdbx_description
1 polymer ?
#
loop_
_entity_poly.entity_id
_entity_poly.type
_entity_poly.pdbx_seq_one_letter_code
_entity_poly.pdbx_strand_id
1 'polypeptide(L)'
;MLKSSTFRIVIMALLLLSCTATTAYASMFELEIVPISKINEDPTVYDSTMAYRKISVIGNLTELSKQSATIDDNTSKPLKIDVTKVELFEGFNVSEEIMVTGEYIYDPLGDSVLTPTYVLHYPTQNLGLVNISDVVTDTAAFNGKYMIVAGNLTSVEMSMGRYTLLAEDEEGNRLKVFFYGSTELQVGDRAKITGLYNGRILHSESMGLDKSPLSISTLVPGFSSFMGAIAILSIALLLKSKQRND
;
A
#
# COMPACT_ATOMS: atom_id res chain seq x y z
N MET A 1 25.70 41.33 -0.79
CA MET A 1 25.11 41.12 -2.12
C MET A 1 25.61 39.79 -2.68
N LEU A 2 24.80 38.73 -2.69
CA LEU A 2 25.14 37.53 -3.45
C LEU A 2 25.09 37.87 -4.94
N LYS A 3 26.12 37.46 -5.70
CA LYS A 3 26.14 37.62 -7.17
C LYS A 3 24.93 36.86 -7.77
N SER A 4 24.27 37.46 -8.77
CA SER A 4 23.08 36.93 -9.44
C SER A 4 23.19 35.45 -9.86
N SER A 5 24.41 34.99 -10.17
CA SER A 5 24.71 33.59 -10.50
C SER A 5 24.55 32.62 -9.32
N THR A 6 25.04 32.98 -8.13
CA THR A 6 24.98 32.10 -6.94
C THR A 6 23.55 31.91 -6.45
N PHE A 7 22.69 32.93 -6.58
CA PHE A 7 21.28 32.84 -6.21
C PHE A 7 20.49 31.88 -7.12
N ARG A 8 20.79 31.86 -8.43
CA ARG A 8 20.15 30.94 -9.38
C ARG A 8 20.51 29.47 -9.11
N ILE A 9 21.77 29.21 -8.75
CA ILE A 9 22.25 27.85 -8.44
C ILE A 9 21.55 27.31 -7.18
N VAL A 10 21.36 28.15 -6.15
CA VAL A 10 20.66 27.77 -4.91
C VAL A 10 19.19 27.42 -5.19
N ILE A 11 18.50 28.21 -6.02
CA ILE A 11 17.10 27.92 -6.41
C ILE A 11 17.01 26.62 -7.22
N MET A 12 17.93 26.42 -8.16
CA MET A 12 17.94 25.22 -9.00
C MET A 12 18.26 23.96 -8.18
N ALA A 13 19.15 24.05 -7.19
CA ALA A 13 19.42 22.97 -6.25
C ALA A 13 18.20 22.64 -5.36
N LEU A 14 17.45 23.65 -4.89
CA LEU A 14 16.20 23.46 -4.14
C LEU A 14 15.08 22.83 -4.99
N LEU A 15 14.99 23.19 -6.27
CA LEU A 15 14.06 22.57 -7.22
C LEU A 15 14.45 21.13 -7.57
N LEU A 16 15.76 20.85 -7.70
CA LEU A 16 16.24 19.49 -7.95
C LEU A 16 16.07 18.58 -6.72
N LEU A 17 16.28 19.11 -5.51
CA LEU A 17 16.03 18.39 -4.25
C LEU A 17 14.54 18.09 -4.01
N SER A 18 13.62 18.89 -4.57
CA SER A 18 12.17 18.61 -4.52
C SER A 18 11.73 17.58 -5.56
N CYS A 19 12.53 17.33 -6.61
CA CYS A 19 12.28 16.27 -7.58
C CYS A 19 12.88 14.90 -7.19
N THR A 20 13.77 14.81 -6.21
CA THR A 20 14.38 13.54 -5.77
C THR A 20 13.54 12.76 -4.74
N ALA A 21 12.34 13.23 -4.39
CA ALA A 21 11.40 12.46 -3.60
C ALA A 21 10.55 11.53 -4.49
N THR A 22 11.18 10.79 -5.40
CA THR A 22 10.62 9.52 -5.85
C THR A 22 10.82 8.54 -4.71
N THR A 23 9.88 8.55 -3.77
CA THR A 23 9.73 7.50 -2.76
C THR A 23 9.54 6.20 -3.52
N ALA A 24 10.55 5.31 -3.45
CA ALA A 24 10.25 3.89 -3.45
C ALA A 24 9.25 3.71 -2.30
N TYR A 25 7.97 3.61 -2.63
CA TYR A 25 6.94 3.25 -1.65
C TYR A 25 7.24 1.80 -1.28
N ALA A 26 8.10 1.61 -0.28
CA ALA A 26 8.23 0.32 0.37
C ALA A 26 6.93 0.10 1.12
N SER A 27 5.96 -0.51 0.43
CA SER A 27 4.70 -0.88 1.02
C SER A 27 4.93 -2.06 1.97
N MET A 28 4.31 -2.05 3.14
CA MET A 28 4.34 -3.16 4.10
C MET A 28 3.74 -4.45 3.53
N PHE A 29 3.02 -4.36 2.41
CA PHE A 29 2.46 -5.51 1.70
C PHE A 29 3.47 -6.19 0.76
N GLU A 30 4.47 -5.45 0.30
CA GLU A 30 5.47 -5.87 -0.69
C GLU A 30 6.86 -5.91 -0.03
N LEU A 31 7.04 -6.89 0.87
CA LEU A 31 8.34 -7.18 1.51
C LEU A 31 9.33 -7.80 0.53
N GLU A 32 10.52 -8.19 1.01
CA GLU A 32 11.52 -8.90 0.22
C GLU A 32 10.89 -10.06 -0.57
N ILE A 33 10.95 -9.94 -1.90
CA ILE A 33 10.45 -10.97 -2.81
C ILE A 33 11.51 -12.05 -2.94
N VAL A 34 11.15 -13.26 -2.52
CA VAL A 34 12.03 -14.43 -2.53
C VAL A 34 11.50 -15.43 -3.57
N PRO A 35 12.30 -15.81 -4.58
CA PRO A 35 11.96 -16.89 -5.51
C PRO A 35 11.77 -18.22 -4.78
N ILE A 36 10.82 -19.05 -5.23
CA ILE A 36 10.55 -20.36 -4.61
C ILE A 36 11.79 -21.26 -4.72
N SER A 37 12.54 -21.15 -5.83
CA SER A 37 13.83 -21.83 -5.99
C SER A 37 14.81 -21.59 -4.84
N LYS A 38 14.96 -20.34 -4.37
CA LYS A 38 15.86 -20.01 -3.25
C LYS A 38 15.38 -20.57 -1.92
N ILE A 39 14.07 -20.56 -1.70
CA ILE A 39 13.46 -21.18 -0.50
C ILE A 39 13.73 -22.68 -0.50
N ASN A 40 13.66 -23.32 -1.66
CA ASN A 40 13.93 -24.75 -1.80
C ASN A 40 15.40 -25.13 -1.65
N GLU A 41 16.33 -24.25 -2.08
CA GLU A 41 17.77 -24.45 -1.97
C GLU A 41 18.27 -24.34 -0.52
N ASP A 42 17.80 -23.34 0.22
CA ASP A 42 18.15 -23.14 1.63
C ASP A 42 16.93 -22.71 2.46
N PRO A 43 16.06 -23.66 2.84
CA PRO A 43 14.81 -23.34 3.53
C PRO A 43 15.04 -22.80 4.94
N THR A 44 16.15 -23.18 5.59
CA THR A 44 16.44 -22.81 6.98
C THR A 44 16.68 -21.31 7.14
N VAL A 45 17.25 -20.68 6.12
CA VAL A 45 17.47 -19.22 6.10
C VAL A 45 16.13 -18.48 6.12
N TYR A 46 15.09 -19.02 5.50
CA TYR A 46 13.77 -18.39 5.38
C TYR A 46 12.78 -18.80 6.48
N ASP A 47 13.16 -19.74 7.36
CA ASP A 47 12.32 -20.22 8.44
C ASP A 47 12.00 -19.09 9.45
N SER A 48 10.72 -18.75 9.57
CA SER A 48 10.23 -17.72 10.47
C SER A 48 10.38 -18.10 11.95
N THR A 49 10.50 -19.40 12.27
CA THR A 49 10.75 -19.84 13.66
C THR A 49 12.17 -19.49 14.14
N MET A 50 13.11 -19.31 13.20
CA MET A 50 14.50 -18.97 13.49
C MET A 50 14.77 -17.47 13.31
N ALA A 51 14.27 -16.88 12.23
CA ALA A 51 14.61 -15.51 11.83
C ALA A 51 13.49 -14.48 12.11
N TYR A 52 12.31 -14.89 12.60
CA TYR A 52 11.14 -14.03 12.86
C TYR A 52 10.87 -13.02 11.74
N ARG A 53 10.90 -13.49 10.48
CA ARG A 53 10.73 -12.66 9.30
C ARG A 53 9.58 -13.12 8.42
N LYS A 54 9.00 -12.15 7.73
CA LYS A 54 8.03 -12.38 6.66
C LYS A 54 8.70 -12.21 5.32
N ILE A 55 8.29 -13.02 4.35
CA ILE A 55 8.77 -12.97 2.97
C ILE A 55 7.58 -12.82 2.03
N SER A 56 7.83 -12.23 0.86
CA SER A 56 6.88 -12.21 -0.24
C SER A 56 7.30 -13.26 -1.27
N VAL A 57 6.36 -14.06 -1.75
CA VAL A 57 6.61 -15.07 -2.79
C VAL A 57 5.63 -14.84 -3.92
N ILE A 58 6.13 -14.79 -5.15
CA ILE A 58 5.32 -14.68 -6.36
C ILE A 58 5.29 -16.04 -7.04
N GLY A 59 4.10 -16.46 -7.48
CA GLY A 59 3.93 -17.67 -8.26
C GLY A 59 2.51 -17.80 -8.79
N ASN A 60 2.33 -18.77 -9.70
CA ASN A 60 1.02 -19.14 -10.21
C ASN A 60 0.33 -20.06 -9.22
N LEU A 61 -0.92 -19.76 -8.89
CA LEU A 61 -1.75 -20.60 -8.04
C LEU A 61 -2.11 -21.89 -8.81
N THR A 62 -1.49 -23.01 -8.46
CA THR A 62 -1.70 -24.29 -9.16
C THR A 62 -2.81 -25.12 -8.53
N GLU A 63 -3.06 -24.91 -7.24
CA GLU A 63 -4.12 -25.55 -6.48
C GLU A 63 -4.73 -24.53 -5.53
N LEU A 64 -6.07 -24.50 -5.47
CA LEU A 64 -6.81 -23.72 -4.46
C LEU A 64 -8.05 -24.52 -4.04
N SER A 65 -8.09 -24.91 -2.78
CA SER A 65 -9.19 -25.60 -2.14
C SER A 65 -9.42 -25.07 -0.73
N LYS A 66 -10.46 -25.57 -0.04
CA LYS A 66 -10.69 -25.24 1.37
C LYS A 66 -9.61 -25.78 2.32
N GLN A 67 -8.74 -26.67 1.84
CA GLN A 67 -7.77 -27.41 2.66
C GLN A 67 -6.33 -27.22 2.20
N SER A 68 -6.11 -26.72 0.99
CA SER A 68 -4.81 -26.60 0.36
C SER A 68 -4.77 -25.40 -0.59
N ALA A 69 -3.66 -24.70 -0.60
CA ALA A 69 -3.28 -23.86 -1.72
C ALA A 69 -1.81 -24.11 -2.05
N THR A 70 -1.47 -24.06 -3.33
CA THR A 70 -0.11 -24.34 -3.81
C THR A 70 0.26 -23.30 -4.86
N ILE A 71 1.44 -22.70 -4.73
CA ILE A 71 2.02 -21.80 -5.73
C ILE A 71 3.26 -22.40 -6.38
N ASP A 72 3.43 -22.13 -7.66
CA ASP A 72 4.56 -22.56 -8.47
C ASP A 72 5.09 -21.41 -9.32
N ASP A 73 6.42 -21.27 -9.39
CA ASP A 73 7.14 -20.30 -10.22
C ASP A 73 7.86 -20.99 -11.40
N ASN A 74 7.31 -22.11 -11.88
CA ASN A 74 7.89 -23.03 -12.86
C ASN A 74 9.12 -23.77 -12.32
N THR A 75 9.14 -24.06 -11.02
CA THR A 75 10.17 -24.87 -10.39
C THR A 75 9.69 -26.30 -10.18
N SER A 76 10.62 -27.22 -9.91
CA SER A 76 10.27 -28.63 -9.69
C SER A 76 9.60 -28.91 -8.35
N LYS A 77 9.55 -27.93 -7.45
CA LYS A 77 9.07 -28.05 -6.08
C LYS A 77 8.17 -26.86 -5.74
N PRO A 78 6.84 -27.01 -5.87
CA PRO A 78 5.93 -25.94 -5.55
C PRO A 78 5.84 -25.71 -4.04
N LEU A 79 5.43 -24.51 -3.65
CA LEU A 79 5.31 -24.10 -2.25
C LEU A 79 3.86 -24.24 -1.76
N LYS A 80 3.67 -24.96 -0.65
CA LYS A 80 2.38 -25.09 0.02
C LYS A 80 2.06 -23.84 0.83
N ILE A 81 0.80 -23.44 0.81
CA ILE A 81 0.27 -22.28 1.54
C ILE A 81 -0.80 -22.75 2.52
N ASP A 82 -0.74 -22.23 3.75
CA ASP A 82 -1.79 -22.44 4.75
C ASP A 82 -3.05 -21.65 4.36
N VAL A 83 -4.17 -22.34 4.18
CA VAL A 83 -5.46 -21.76 3.81
C VAL A 83 -6.43 -21.65 4.99
N THR A 84 -5.95 -21.76 6.23
CA THR A 84 -6.80 -21.63 7.44
C THR A 84 -7.61 -20.33 7.44
N LYS A 85 -7.07 -19.25 6.86
CA LYS A 85 -7.79 -17.97 6.60
C LYS A 85 -8.31 -17.93 5.17
N VAL A 86 -9.37 -18.68 4.90
CA VAL A 86 -9.97 -18.83 3.56
C VAL A 86 -10.37 -17.50 2.92
N GLU A 87 -10.73 -16.50 3.73
CA GLU A 87 -11.12 -15.16 3.29
C GLU A 87 -10.00 -14.41 2.56
N LEU A 88 -8.72 -14.77 2.79
CA LEU A 88 -7.60 -14.15 2.07
C LEU A 88 -7.57 -14.54 0.59
N PHE A 89 -8.17 -15.68 0.24
CA PHE A 89 -8.19 -16.25 -1.12
C PHE A 89 -9.53 -16.07 -1.83
N GLU A 90 -10.49 -15.36 -1.23
CA GLU A 90 -11.80 -15.12 -1.84
C GLU A 90 -11.63 -14.38 -3.18
N GLY A 91 -12.22 -14.86 -4.28
CA GLY A 91 -12.12 -14.22 -5.60
C GLY A 91 -10.86 -14.54 -6.41
N PHE A 92 -9.90 -15.29 -5.85
CA PHE A 92 -8.75 -15.79 -6.61
C PHE A 92 -9.08 -17.09 -7.35
N ASN A 93 -8.45 -17.29 -8.50
CA ASN A 93 -8.62 -18.48 -9.34
C ASN A 93 -7.32 -19.24 -9.54
N VAL A 94 -7.44 -20.55 -9.77
CA VAL A 94 -6.32 -21.37 -10.22
C VAL A 94 -5.81 -20.83 -11.56
N SER A 95 -4.49 -20.89 -11.76
CA SER A 95 -3.72 -20.31 -12.87
C SER A 95 -3.56 -18.78 -12.82
N GLU A 96 -4.03 -18.11 -11.78
CA GLU A 96 -3.69 -16.70 -11.55
C GLU A 96 -2.31 -16.57 -10.91
N GLU A 97 -1.55 -15.57 -11.34
CA GLU A 97 -0.31 -15.18 -10.69
C GLU A 97 -0.64 -14.31 -9.47
N ILE A 98 -0.09 -14.71 -8.32
CA ILE A 98 -0.36 -14.05 -7.04
C ILE A 98 0.95 -13.77 -6.31
N MET A 99 0.92 -12.79 -5.42
CA MET A 99 1.95 -12.58 -4.42
C MET A 99 1.38 -12.91 -3.05
N VAL A 100 2.08 -13.79 -2.33
CA VAL A 100 1.75 -14.17 -0.96
C VAL A 100 2.83 -13.64 -0.03
N THR A 101 2.43 -12.79 0.90
CA THR A 101 3.32 -12.24 1.93
C THR A 101 3.01 -12.90 3.25
N GLY A 102 3.97 -13.61 3.84
CA GLY A 102 3.71 -14.49 4.97
C GLY A 102 4.94 -15.01 5.70
N GLU A 103 4.69 -15.89 6.66
CA GLU A 103 5.69 -16.56 7.49
C GLU A 103 5.93 -17.96 6.93
N TYR A 104 7.15 -18.25 6.50
CA TYR A 104 7.51 -19.57 5.99
C TYR A 104 8.00 -20.46 7.14
N ILE A 105 7.34 -21.59 7.35
CA ILE A 105 7.71 -22.56 8.38
C ILE A 105 8.33 -23.76 7.68
N TYR A 106 9.60 -24.01 7.96
CA TYR A 106 10.32 -25.16 7.46
C TYR A 106 10.10 -26.36 8.38
N ASP A 107 9.60 -27.48 7.82
CA ASP A 107 9.54 -28.76 8.54
C ASP A 107 10.45 -29.78 7.85
N PRO A 108 11.57 -30.20 8.47
CA PRO A 108 12.47 -31.18 7.87
C PRO A 108 11.88 -32.60 7.82
N LEU A 109 10.80 -32.88 8.56
CA LEU A 109 10.15 -34.20 8.63
C LEU A 109 8.77 -34.22 7.97
N GLY A 110 8.27 -33.05 7.55
CA GLY A 110 6.93 -32.86 7.01
C GLY A 110 6.93 -31.98 5.78
N ASP A 111 5.79 -31.33 5.56
CA ASP A 111 5.63 -30.36 4.50
C ASP A 111 5.90 -28.95 5.05
N SER A 112 6.84 -28.24 4.44
CA SER A 112 7.02 -26.81 4.72
C SER A 112 5.82 -26.02 4.21
N VAL A 113 5.39 -25.01 4.97
CA VAL A 113 4.18 -24.24 4.66
C VAL A 113 4.44 -22.74 4.80
N LEU A 114 3.94 -21.98 3.84
CA LEU A 114 3.86 -20.53 3.93
C LEU A 114 2.52 -20.12 4.57
N THR A 115 2.56 -19.49 5.73
CA THR A 115 1.38 -18.97 6.42
C THR A 115 1.10 -17.53 5.98
N PRO A 116 0.03 -17.27 5.22
CA PRO A 116 -0.21 -15.97 4.63
C PRO A 116 -0.61 -14.93 5.69
N THR A 117 0.03 -13.76 5.60
CA THR A 117 -0.49 -12.52 6.20
C THR A 117 -1.35 -11.77 5.20
N TYR A 118 -0.90 -11.68 3.95
CA TYR A 118 -1.59 -11.01 2.85
C TYR A 118 -1.48 -11.85 1.57
N VAL A 119 -2.51 -11.77 0.73
CA VAL A 119 -2.54 -12.33 -0.62
C VAL A 119 -3.03 -11.23 -1.57
N LEU A 120 -2.28 -10.98 -2.64
CA LEU A 120 -2.62 -9.95 -3.63
C LEU A 120 -2.39 -10.46 -5.05
N HIS A 121 -3.14 -9.91 -6.00
CA HIS A 121 -2.97 -10.24 -7.42
C HIS A 121 -1.62 -9.70 -7.93
N TYR A 122 -0.96 -10.46 -8.79
CA TYR A 122 0.28 -10.04 -9.43
C TYR A 122 0.14 -10.06 -10.96
N PRO A 123 0.58 -9.02 -11.70
CA PRO A 123 1.02 -7.71 -11.22
C PRO A 123 -0.05 -6.99 -10.37
N THR A 124 0.41 -6.09 -9.48
CA THR A 124 -0.46 -5.42 -8.52
C THR A 124 -1.56 -4.62 -9.22
N GLN A 125 -2.80 -4.75 -8.73
CA GLN A 125 -3.96 -4.07 -9.29
C GLN A 125 -4.40 -2.91 -8.39
N ASN A 126 -4.59 -1.73 -8.97
CA ASN A 126 -5.08 -0.54 -8.26
C ASN A 126 -6.39 -0.07 -8.91
N LEU A 127 -7.47 -0.09 -8.13
CA LEU A 127 -8.81 0.24 -8.60
C LEU A 127 -9.14 1.73 -8.50
N GLY A 128 -8.28 2.54 -7.86
CA GLY A 128 -8.57 3.94 -7.59
C GLY A 128 -9.69 4.10 -6.56
N LEU A 129 -10.56 5.09 -6.76
CA LEU A 129 -11.67 5.39 -5.84
C LEU A 129 -12.84 4.42 -6.08
N VAL A 130 -13.27 3.76 -5.01
CA VAL A 130 -14.35 2.76 -5.00
C VAL A 130 -15.33 3.08 -3.87
N ASN A 131 -16.61 2.80 -4.06
CA ASN A 131 -17.61 2.96 -3.00
C ASN A 131 -17.55 1.79 -2.01
N ILE A 132 -17.81 2.08 -0.74
CA ILE A 132 -17.83 1.04 0.31
C ILE A 132 -18.96 0.03 0.05
N SER A 133 -20.14 0.50 -0.39
CA SER A 133 -21.27 -0.35 -0.78
C SER A 133 -20.90 -1.43 -1.80
N ASP A 134 -20.13 -1.07 -2.83
CA ASP A 134 -19.66 -2.01 -3.85
C ASP A 134 -18.74 -3.08 -3.23
N VAL A 135 -17.79 -2.65 -2.39
CA VAL A 135 -16.82 -3.54 -1.72
C VAL A 135 -17.50 -4.52 -0.78
N VAL A 136 -18.51 -4.07 -0.02
CA VAL A 136 -19.24 -4.90 0.95
C VAL A 136 -20.18 -5.87 0.25
N THR A 137 -20.71 -5.51 -0.92
CA THR A 137 -21.65 -6.34 -1.69
C THR A 137 -20.95 -7.46 -2.44
N ASP A 138 -19.77 -7.20 -3.01
CA ASP A 138 -19.00 -8.18 -3.79
C ASP A 138 -17.55 -8.27 -3.31
N THR A 139 -17.36 -8.81 -2.10
CA THR A 139 -16.05 -8.90 -1.45
C THR A 139 -14.99 -9.61 -2.30
N ALA A 140 -15.39 -10.62 -3.07
CA ALA A 140 -14.52 -11.41 -3.94
C ALA A 140 -13.92 -10.57 -5.08
N ALA A 141 -14.70 -9.68 -5.70
CA ALA A 141 -14.23 -8.88 -6.83
C ALA A 141 -13.13 -7.87 -6.45
N PHE A 142 -13.05 -7.49 -5.17
CA PHE A 142 -12.12 -6.48 -4.67
C PHE A 142 -10.94 -7.06 -3.89
N ASN A 143 -11.03 -8.31 -3.43
CA ASN A 143 -10.02 -8.96 -2.61
C ASN A 143 -8.67 -9.02 -3.33
N GLY A 144 -7.58 -8.76 -2.61
CA GLY A 144 -6.22 -8.78 -3.15
C GLY A 144 -5.85 -7.59 -4.04
N LYS A 145 -6.64 -6.50 -4.01
CA LYS A 145 -6.44 -5.30 -4.84
C LYS A 145 -6.26 -4.05 -3.98
N TYR A 146 -5.46 -3.11 -4.49
CA TYR A 146 -5.35 -1.79 -3.91
C TYR A 146 -6.55 -0.93 -4.28
N MET A 147 -7.04 -0.16 -3.32
CA MET A 147 -8.18 0.73 -3.52
C MET A 147 -8.08 1.96 -2.62
N ILE A 148 -8.89 2.95 -2.97
CA ILE A 148 -9.17 4.14 -2.19
C ILE A 148 -10.67 4.13 -1.90
N VAL A 149 -11.03 4.32 -0.63
CA VAL A 149 -12.42 4.51 -0.22
C VAL A 149 -12.58 5.84 0.50
N ALA A 150 -13.78 6.39 0.51
CA ALA A 150 -14.14 7.54 1.32
C ALA A 150 -15.37 7.22 2.16
N GLY A 151 -15.35 7.59 3.43
CA GLY A 151 -16.46 7.31 4.35
C GLY A 151 -16.30 8.02 5.68
N ASN A 152 -17.38 8.09 6.45
CA ASN A 152 -17.39 8.63 7.80
C ASN A 152 -16.86 7.59 8.79
N LEU A 153 -15.94 7.98 9.66
CA LEU A 153 -15.42 7.10 10.70
C LEU A 153 -16.46 6.95 11.82
N THR A 154 -16.93 5.73 12.06
CA THR A 154 -17.95 5.42 13.08
C THR A 154 -17.35 4.75 14.32
N SER A 155 -16.17 4.15 14.20
CA SER A 155 -15.38 3.63 15.31
C SER A 155 -13.89 3.84 15.04
N VAL A 156 -13.14 4.16 16.10
CA VAL A 156 -11.69 4.34 16.09
C VAL A 156 -11.12 3.73 17.37
N GLU A 157 -10.48 2.57 17.26
CA GLU A 157 -9.89 1.85 18.39
C GLU A 157 -8.41 1.58 18.13
N MET A 158 -7.54 1.94 19.07
CA MET A 158 -6.11 1.63 19.00
C MET A 158 -5.80 0.40 19.85
N SER A 159 -5.15 -0.60 19.25
CA SER A 159 -4.63 -1.76 19.97
C SER A 159 -3.30 -2.21 19.38
N MET A 160 -2.30 -2.44 20.24
CA MET A 160 -0.99 -2.97 19.86
C MET A 160 -0.33 -2.27 18.65
N GLY A 161 -0.38 -0.93 18.62
CA GLY A 161 0.25 -0.13 17.55
C GLY A 161 -0.51 -0.11 16.22
N ARG A 162 -1.75 -0.62 16.18
CA ARG A 162 -2.63 -0.59 15.00
C ARG A 162 -3.98 0.03 15.36
N TYR A 163 -4.50 0.87 14.49
CA TYR A 163 -5.87 1.36 14.59
C TYR A 163 -6.82 0.41 13.88
N THR A 164 -7.90 0.04 14.54
CA THR A 164 -9.07 -0.62 13.95
C THR A 164 -10.16 0.42 13.79
N LEU A 165 -10.58 0.67 12.55
CA LEU A 165 -11.56 1.68 12.21
C LEU A 165 -12.76 1.03 11.51
N LEU A 166 -13.91 1.67 11.61
CA LEU A 166 -15.07 1.40 10.77
C LEU A 166 -15.36 2.64 9.93
N ALA A 167 -15.23 2.54 8.61
CA ALA A 167 -15.64 3.57 7.66
C ALA A 167 -17.04 3.25 7.15
N GLU A 168 -17.96 4.21 7.21
CA GLU A 168 -19.35 4.08 6.76
C GLU A 168 -19.63 5.01 5.58
N ASP A 169 -20.29 4.51 4.54
CA ASP A 169 -20.76 5.33 3.43
C ASP A 169 -22.13 6.00 3.71
N GLU A 170 -22.66 6.70 2.71
CA GLU A 170 -23.95 7.40 2.81
C GLU A 170 -25.15 6.45 2.84
N GLU A 171 -24.96 5.19 2.44
CA GLU A 171 -25.97 4.14 2.45
C GLU A 171 -25.96 3.33 3.77
N GLY A 172 -25.01 3.62 4.67
CA GLY A 172 -24.84 2.94 5.95
C GLY A 172 -24.03 1.64 5.87
N ASN A 173 -23.40 1.33 4.73
CA ASN A 173 -22.52 0.17 4.60
C ASN A 173 -21.18 0.45 5.28
N ARG A 174 -20.67 -0.56 6.00
CA ARG A 174 -19.48 -0.42 6.83
C ARG A 174 -18.33 -1.27 6.33
N LEU A 175 -17.17 -0.63 6.17
CA LEU A 175 -15.91 -1.29 5.86
C LEU A 175 -15.00 -1.27 7.08
N LYS A 176 -14.45 -2.44 7.42
CA LYS A 176 -13.42 -2.56 8.45
C LYS A 176 -12.06 -2.17 7.87
N VAL A 177 -11.36 -1.30 8.57
CA VAL A 177 -10.05 -0.79 8.17
C VAL A 177 -9.04 -1.06 9.27
N PHE A 178 -7.86 -1.54 8.89
CA PHE A 178 -6.69 -1.59 9.74
C PHE A 178 -5.68 -0.55 9.28
N PHE A 179 -5.38 0.44 10.13
CA PHE A 179 -4.42 1.48 9.83
C PHE A 179 -3.17 1.35 10.70
N TYR A 180 -2.00 1.36 10.06
CA TYR A 180 -0.71 1.01 10.67
C TYR A 180 0.20 2.23 10.92
N GLY A 181 -0.37 3.44 10.91
CA GLY A 181 0.33 4.70 11.22
C GLY A 181 -0.23 5.42 12.45
N SER A 182 0.14 6.68 12.60
CA SER A 182 -0.50 7.61 13.53
C SER A 182 -1.58 8.42 12.84
N THR A 183 -2.67 8.71 13.54
CA THR A 183 -3.76 9.52 13.00
C THR A 183 -4.36 10.40 14.10
N GLU A 184 -4.78 11.60 13.72
CA GLU A 184 -5.56 12.52 14.57
C GLU A 184 -7.06 12.45 14.24
N LEU A 185 -7.45 11.59 13.30
CA LEU A 185 -8.85 11.44 12.89
C LEU A 185 -9.69 10.83 14.01
N GLN A 186 -10.90 11.33 14.15
CA GLN A 186 -11.83 10.96 15.21
C GLN A 186 -13.13 10.42 14.62
N VAL A 187 -13.94 9.79 15.48
CA VAL A 187 -15.30 9.41 15.11
C VAL A 187 -16.08 10.64 14.66
N GLY A 188 -16.75 10.53 13.51
CA GLY A 188 -17.46 11.63 12.84
C GLY A 188 -16.68 12.28 11.70
N ASP A 189 -15.36 12.09 11.61
CA ASP A 189 -14.59 12.61 10.49
C ASP A 189 -14.86 11.81 9.22
N ARG A 190 -15.01 12.52 8.09
CA ARG A 190 -14.99 11.89 6.77
C ARG A 190 -13.55 11.69 6.33
N ALA A 191 -13.15 10.43 6.17
CA ALA A 191 -11.80 10.03 5.84
C ALA A 191 -11.71 9.45 4.43
N LYS A 192 -10.61 9.77 3.75
CA LYS A 192 -10.17 9.11 2.52
C LYS A 192 -9.05 8.15 2.88
N ILE A 193 -9.26 6.87 2.59
CA ILE A 193 -8.44 5.75 3.08
C ILE A 193 -7.89 4.99 1.87
N THR A 194 -6.58 4.84 1.80
CA THR A 194 -5.89 4.11 0.72
C THR A 194 -5.22 2.87 1.30
N GLY A 195 -5.35 1.72 0.63
CA GLY A 195 -4.82 0.47 1.15
C GLY A 195 -5.06 -0.75 0.26
N LEU A 196 -4.56 -1.89 0.72
CA LEU A 196 -4.82 -3.22 0.17
C LEU A 196 -6.07 -3.81 0.85
N TYR A 197 -7.09 -4.14 0.08
CA TYR A 197 -8.23 -4.89 0.61
C TYR A 197 -7.95 -6.38 0.53
N ASN A 198 -7.83 -7.04 1.67
CA ASN A 198 -7.63 -8.48 1.73
C ASN A 198 -8.30 -9.09 2.97
N GLY A 199 -8.92 -10.26 2.84
CA GLY A 199 -9.57 -10.93 3.97
C GLY A 199 -10.70 -10.12 4.59
N ARG A 200 -11.47 -9.41 3.76
CA ARG A 200 -12.59 -8.53 4.15
C ARG A 200 -12.19 -7.30 4.98
N ILE A 201 -10.90 -6.95 4.97
CA ILE A 201 -10.35 -5.83 5.71
C ILE A 201 -9.54 -4.95 4.75
N LEU A 202 -9.73 -3.64 4.82
CA LEU A 202 -8.87 -2.69 4.13
C LEU A 202 -7.65 -2.39 5.02
N HIS A 203 -6.51 -2.95 4.65
CA HIS A 203 -5.23 -2.66 5.30
C HIS A 203 -4.65 -1.38 4.71
N SER A 204 -4.56 -0.33 5.52
CA SER A 204 -4.23 1.02 5.08
C SER A 204 -2.87 1.47 5.60
N GLU A 205 -2.08 2.02 4.68
CA GLU A 205 -0.82 2.72 4.97
C GLU A 205 -1.01 4.24 4.98
N SER A 206 -2.07 4.73 4.34
CA SER A 206 -2.35 6.15 4.22
C SER A 206 -3.83 6.44 4.40
N MET A 207 -4.10 7.39 5.28
CA MET A 207 -5.44 7.91 5.54
C MET A 207 -5.35 9.41 5.85
N GLY A 208 -6.35 10.17 5.43
CA GLY A 208 -6.47 11.58 5.77
C GLY A 208 -7.92 12.05 5.70
N LEU A 209 -8.17 13.30 6.09
CA LEU A 209 -9.47 13.92 5.90
C LEU A 209 -9.82 13.95 4.41
N ASP A 210 -11.06 13.62 4.07
CA ASP A 210 -11.61 13.76 2.72
C ASP A 210 -11.91 15.23 2.43
N LYS A 211 -10.85 16.04 2.29
CA LYS A 211 -10.94 17.44 1.91
C LYS A 211 -10.81 17.57 0.40
N SER A 212 -11.69 18.38 -0.19
CA SER A 212 -11.53 18.80 -1.58
C SER A 212 -10.14 19.42 -1.78
N PRO A 213 -9.42 19.08 -2.86
CA PRO A 213 -8.11 19.67 -3.17
C PRO A 213 -8.17 21.20 -3.38
N LEU A 214 -9.36 21.78 -3.51
CA LEU A 214 -9.61 23.22 -3.59
C LEU A 214 -9.90 23.88 -2.23
N SER A 215 -9.88 23.11 -1.13
CA SER A 215 -9.96 23.67 0.22
C SER A 215 -8.73 24.54 0.48
N ILE A 216 -8.97 25.83 0.73
CA ILE A 216 -7.95 26.85 1.06
C ILE A 216 -7.12 26.47 2.32
N SER A 217 -7.54 25.42 3.06
CA SER A 217 -6.84 24.88 4.23
C SER A 217 -5.88 23.70 3.94
N THR A 218 -5.71 23.29 2.68
CA THR A 218 -4.84 22.17 2.32
C THR A 218 -3.37 22.59 2.46
N LEU A 219 -2.83 22.43 3.67
CA LEU A 219 -1.41 22.54 3.96
C LEU A 219 -0.72 21.30 3.38
N VAL A 220 -0.32 21.38 2.10
CA VAL A 220 0.63 20.44 1.52
C VAL A 220 1.98 20.69 2.19
N PRO A 221 2.57 19.74 2.94
CA PRO A 221 3.90 19.90 3.49
C PRO A 221 4.88 20.16 2.34
N GLY A 222 5.42 21.38 2.24
CA GLY A 222 6.31 21.81 1.15
C GLY A 222 5.74 22.88 0.22
N PHE A 223 4.42 23.11 0.21
CA PHE A 223 3.79 24.24 -0.49
C PHE A 223 2.94 25.04 0.50
N SER A 224 3.60 25.87 1.33
CA SER A 224 2.87 27.03 1.85
C SER A 224 2.49 27.91 0.65
N SER A 225 1.31 28.53 0.70
CA SER A 225 0.88 29.56 -0.25
C SER A 225 1.94 30.64 -0.49
N PHE A 226 2.86 30.81 0.47
CA PHE A 226 4.06 31.64 0.38
C PHE A 226 5.10 31.12 -0.63
N MET A 227 5.40 29.83 -0.67
CA MET A 227 6.31 29.22 -1.66
C MET A 227 5.72 29.25 -3.08
N GLY A 228 4.40 29.04 -3.20
CA GLY A 228 3.70 29.21 -4.48
C GLY A 228 3.77 30.66 -4.99
N ALA A 229 3.58 31.65 -4.10
CA ALA A 229 3.76 33.05 -4.43
C ALA A 229 5.21 33.38 -4.83
N ILE A 230 6.21 32.82 -4.15
CA ILE A 230 7.64 32.97 -4.49
C ILE A 230 7.95 32.35 -5.86
N ALA A 231 7.38 31.20 -6.20
CA ALA A 231 7.58 30.56 -7.50
C ALA A 231 7.00 31.42 -8.63
N ILE A 232 5.79 31.96 -8.46
CA ILE A 232 5.17 32.87 -9.43
C ILE A 232 5.99 34.17 -9.56
N LEU A 233 6.46 34.74 -8.45
CA LEU A 233 7.31 35.94 -8.45
C LEU A 233 8.65 35.68 -9.16
N SER A 234 9.24 34.50 -8.95
CA SER A 234 10.49 34.06 -9.58
C SER A 234 10.34 33.92 -11.09
N ILE A 235 9.24 33.35 -11.56
CA ILE A 235 8.91 33.24 -12.99
C ILE A 235 8.68 34.64 -13.60
N ALA A 236 7.94 35.52 -12.91
CA ALA A 236 7.70 36.88 -13.37
C ALA A 236 8.99 37.70 -13.48
N LEU A 237 9.92 37.55 -12.53
CA LEU A 237 11.23 38.21 -12.55
C LEU A 237 12.14 37.65 -13.66
N LEU A 238 12.09 36.34 -13.92
CA LEU A 238 12.81 35.70 -15.02
C LEU A 238 12.33 36.21 -16.39
N LEU A 239 11.01 36.27 -16.59
CA LEU A 239 10.40 36.80 -17.82
C LEU A 239 10.73 38.28 -18.04
N LYS A 240 10.67 39.10 -16.98
CA LYS A 240 11.04 40.52 -17.03
C LYS A 240 12.54 40.72 -17.33
N SER A 241 13.41 39.81 -16.88
CA SER A 241 14.84 39.88 -17.19
C SER A 241 15.16 39.56 -18.65
N LYS A 242 14.35 38.71 -19.29
CA LYS A 242 14.47 38.37 -20.71
C LYS A 242 14.06 39.54 -21.60
N GLN A 243 12.97 40.22 -21.27
CA GLN A 243 12.48 41.42 -21.97
C GLN A 243 13.41 42.64 -21.94
N ARG A 244 14.42 42.66 -21.05
CA ARG A 244 15.38 43.77 -20.95
C ARG A 244 16.70 43.48 -21.70
N ASN A 245 16.87 42.26 -22.19
CA ASN A 245 18.06 41.80 -22.91
C ASN A 245 17.78 41.50 -24.39
N ASP A 246 16.57 41.78 -24.86
CA ASP A 246 16.20 41.97 -26.27
C ASP A 246 15.96 43.47 -26.51
#